data_AF-A0A562VCS5-F1
#
_entry.id   AF-A0A562VCS5-F1
#
_cell.length_a   1.000
_cell.length_b   1.000
_cell.length_c   1.000
_cell.angle_alpha   90.00
_cell.angle_beta   90.00
_cell.angle_gamma   90.00
#
_symmetry.space_group_name_H-M   'P 1'
#
loop_
_entity.id
_entity.type
_entity.pdbx_description
1 polymer ?
#
loop_
_entity_poly.entity_id
_entity_poly.type
_entity_poly.pdbx_seq_one_letter_code
_entity_poly.pdbx_strand_id
1 'polypeptide(L)'
;MSYNEEHWTRLMDWDHTGWCRFLPWEGALLWRMFCEATANDVTGDLDTLVDWYSEVDPVAFGPEFFSGLDARIEHRRSWSDRRRLARLFDKATLVYPQTARQTAWAGRDLGLYRFDPDPPRWRVPMALPLPTEVLPMTPRQRQVEDARRQHLLWSEPAAVIVEVLRDVGCPERVRTSVDELADLICEPPETVRHSLAFLNDTRFGGHLGRPMMRVMTSFPQGADRTADPERLEGPEEFQLVPNWQALAATYGTVWELTHPGEDWLDRA
;
A
#
# COMPACT_ATOMS: atom_id res chain seq x y z
N MET A 1 3.33 12.48 -16.95
CA MET A 1 2.03 12.06 -17.52
C MET A 1 0.94 12.64 -16.64
N SER A 2 -0.09 13.31 -17.18
CA SER A 2 -1.25 13.71 -16.36
C SER A 2 -2.20 12.53 -16.28
N TYR A 3 -2.31 11.92 -15.11
CA TYR A 3 -3.26 10.86 -14.86
C TYR A 3 -4.69 11.40 -14.89
N ASN A 4 -5.61 10.71 -15.57
CA ASN A 4 -7.03 11.01 -15.47
C ASN A 4 -7.60 10.41 -14.16
N GLU A 5 -8.71 10.96 -13.67
CA GLU A 5 -9.34 10.56 -12.41
C GLU A 5 -9.73 9.07 -12.36
N GLU A 6 -10.16 8.50 -13.50
CA GLU A 6 -10.48 7.08 -13.64
C GLU A 6 -9.25 6.18 -13.47
N HIS A 7 -8.09 6.62 -13.94
CA HIS A 7 -6.83 5.90 -13.82
C HIS A 7 -6.32 5.93 -12.38
N TRP A 8 -6.37 7.09 -11.73
CA TRP A 8 -6.06 7.20 -10.30
C TRP A 8 -6.97 6.31 -9.45
N THR A 9 -8.28 6.33 -9.71
CA THR A 9 -9.25 5.49 -9.00
C THR A 9 -8.90 4.01 -9.13
N ARG A 10 -8.53 3.54 -10.33
CA ARG A 10 -8.09 2.14 -10.55
C ARG A 10 -6.80 1.81 -9.81
N LEU A 11 -5.84 2.74 -9.74
CA LEU A 11 -4.59 2.50 -9.01
C LEU A 11 -4.84 2.35 -7.49
N MET A 12 -5.76 3.14 -6.93
CA MET A 12 -6.12 3.10 -5.51
C MET A 12 -7.01 1.91 -5.12
N ASP A 13 -7.68 1.29 -6.10
CA ASP A 13 -8.60 0.17 -5.89
C ASP A 13 -7.93 -1.02 -5.19
N TRP A 14 -6.63 -1.24 -5.41
CA TRP A 14 -5.87 -2.31 -4.75
C TRP A 14 -5.83 -2.18 -3.23
N ASP A 15 -5.60 -0.97 -2.74
CA ASP A 15 -5.52 -0.68 -1.30
C ASP A 15 -6.92 -0.59 -0.69
N HIS A 16 -7.89 0.01 -1.40
CA HIS A 16 -9.28 0.11 -0.96
C HIS A 16 -9.99 -1.25 -0.83
N THR A 17 -9.67 -2.20 -1.70
CA THR A 17 -10.20 -3.57 -1.61
C THR A 17 -9.47 -4.42 -0.56
N GLY A 18 -8.26 -4.01 -0.15
CA GLY A 18 -7.47 -4.69 0.87
C GLY A 18 -6.65 -5.88 0.37
N TRP A 19 -6.42 -5.99 -0.94
CA TRP A 19 -5.60 -7.06 -1.54
C TRP A 19 -4.15 -7.03 -1.05
N CYS A 20 -3.65 -5.86 -0.64
CA CYS A 20 -2.36 -5.66 0.02
C CYS A 20 -2.18 -6.51 1.30
N ARG A 21 -3.24 -7.13 1.83
CA ARG A 21 -3.20 -8.01 3.00
C ARG A 21 -3.25 -9.50 2.66
N PHE A 22 -3.57 -9.84 1.41
CA PHE A 22 -3.71 -11.22 0.95
C PHE A 22 -2.58 -11.61 0.00
N LEU A 23 -2.25 -10.76 -0.98
CA LEU A 23 -1.21 -11.05 -1.97
C LEU A 23 0.13 -10.41 -1.59
N PRO A 24 1.27 -10.99 -1.99
CA PRO A 24 2.60 -10.39 -1.79
C PRO A 24 2.69 -8.94 -2.31
N TRP A 25 3.73 -8.20 -1.92
CA TRP A 25 3.95 -6.82 -2.35
C TRP A 25 3.99 -6.71 -3.89
N GLU A 26 4.58 -7.71 -4.53
CA GLU A 26 4.64 -7.90 -5.98
C GLU A 26 3.25 -7.87 -6.63
N GLY A 27 2.19 -8.24 -5.91
CA GLY A 27 0.81 -8.14 -6.39
C GLY A 27 0.38 -6.70 -6.66
N ALA A 28 0.78 -5.75 -5.81
CA ALA A 28 0.47 -4.33 -6.00
C ALA A 28 1.19 -3.76 -7.23
N LEU A 29 2.43 -4.18 -7.44
CA LEU A 29 3.23 -3.78 -8.60
C LEU A 29 2.66 -4.35 -9.90
N LEU A 30 2.33 -5.65 -9.92
CA LEU A 30 1.66 -6.29 -11.04
C LEU A 30 0.32 -5.62 -11.34
N TRP A 31 -0.46 -5.25 -10.31
CA TRP A 31 -1.70 -4.49 -10.49
C TRP A 31 -1.46 -3.17 -11.21
N ARG A 32 -0.52 -2.34 -10.73
CA ARG A 32 -0.16 -1.07 -11.39
C ARG A 32 0.24 -1.27 -12.84
N MET A 33 1.13 -2.24 -13.11
CA MET A 33 1.54 -2.60 -14.45
C MET A 33 0.35 -2.98 -15.35
N PHE A 34 -0.59 -3.80 -14.85
CA PHE A 34 -1.76 -4.21 -15.63
C PHE A 34 -2.75 -3.06 -15.84
N CYS A 35 -2.91 -2.13 -14.89
CA CYS A 35 -3.69 -0.91 -15.08
C CYS A 35 -3.11 -0.08 -16.22
N GLU A 36 -1.79 0.13 -16.23
CA GLU A 36 -1.08 0.89 -17.25
C GLU A 36 -1.13 0.21 -18.62
N ALA A 37 -0.90 -1.11 -18.67
CA ALA A 37 -1.04 -1.89 -19.89
C ALA A 37 -2.47 -1.84 -20.45
N THR A 38 -3.48 -1.81 -19.57
CA THR A 38 -4.90 -1.68 -19.97
C THR A 38 -5.19 -0.28 -20.52
N ALA A 39 -4.72 0.78 -19.85
CA ALA A 39 -4.95 2.16 -20.26
C ALA A 39 -4.28 2.49 -21.61
N ASN A 40 -3.12 1.89 -21.88
CA ASN A 40 -2.33 2.10 -23.09
C ASN A 40 -2.59 1.03 -24.19
N ASP A 41 -3.59 0.17 -24.01
CA ASP A 41 -3.94 -0.97 -24.88
C ASP A 41 -2.76 -1.90 -25.26
N VAL A 42 -1.78 -2.04 -24.37
CA VAL A 42 -0.57 -2.86 -24.60
C VAL A 42 -0.95 -4.33 -24.76
N THR A 43 -0.32 -5.00 -25.73
CA THR A 43 -0.41 -6.44 -25.99
C THR A 43 0.88 -7.13 -25.60
N GLY A 44 0.79 -8.37 -25.15
CA GLY A 44 1.94 -9.15 -24.71
C GLY A 44 1.55 -10.21 -23.68
N ASP A 45 2.41 -11.21 -23.55
CA ASP A 45 2.41 -12.09 -22.39
C ASP A 45 3.00 -11.36 -21.17
N LEU A 46 3.10 -12.07 -20.04
CA LEU A 46 3.56 -11.47 -18.79
C LEU A 46 4.99 -10.94 -18.89
N ASP A 47 5.88 -11.70 -19.54
CA ASP A 47 7.28 -11.31 -19.72
C ASP A 47 7.38 -10.05 -20.60
N THR A 48 6.61 -9.99 -21.70
CA THR A 48 6.52 -8.80 -22.57
C THR A 48 6.06 -7.56 -21.79
N LEU A 49 5.07 -7.71 -20.91
CA LEU A 49 4.56 -6.58 -20.12
C LEU A 49 5.54 -6.11 -19.05
N VAL A 50 6.29 -7.03 -18.43
CA VAL A 50 7.35 -6.67 -17.48
C VAL A 50 8.44 -5.89 -18.20
N ASP A 51 8.91 -6.35 -19.37
CA ASP A 51 9.93 -5.65 -20.14
C ASP A 51 9.44 -4.24 -20.54
N TRP A 52 8.22 -4.13 -21.06
CA TRP A 52 7.62 -2.84 -21.41
C TRP A 52 7.49 -1.91 -20.20
N TYR A 53 6.98 -2.41 -19.08
CA TYR A 53 6.73 -1.57 -17.91
C TYR A 53 8.01 -1.17 -17.17
N SER A 54 9.07 -1.96 -17.29
CA SER A 54 10.40 -1.61 -16.79
C SER A 54 10.96 -0.35 -17.48
N GLU A 55 10.59 -0.08 -18.73
CA GLU A 55 10.94 1.18 -19.41
C GLU A 55 10.11 2.37 -18.90
N VAL A 56 8.88 2.11 -18.45
CA VAL A 56 7.95 3.13 -17.94
C VAL A 56 8.25 3.53 -16.50
N ASP A 57 8.55 2.55 -15.65
CA ASP A 57 8.90 2.72 -14.24
C ASP A 57 10.12 1.87 -13.87
N PRO A 58 11.33 2.31 -14.26
CA PRO A 58 12.56 1.58 -14.00
C PRO A 58 12.91 1.49 -12.51
N VAL A 59 12.29 2.30 -11.65
CA VAL A 59 12.51 2.29 -10.20
C VAL A 59 11.67 1.19 -9.54
N ALA A 60 10.40 1.05 -9.95
CA ALA A 60 9.52 0.02 -9.41
C ALA A 60 9.69 -1.35 -10.08
N PHE A 61 10.20 -1.40 -11.32
CA PHE A 61 10.33 -2.61 -12.15
C PHE A 61 11.73 -2.86 -12.71
N GLY A 62 12.75 -2.13 -12.25
CA GLY A 62 14.13 -2.32 -12.71
C GLY A 62 14.62 -3.78 -12.64
N PRO A 63 15.69 -4.12 -13.40
CA PRO A 63 16.13 -5.51 -13.61
C PRO A 63 16.42 -6.30 -12.32
N GLU A 64 16.67 -5.62 -11.20
CA GLU A 64 16.91 -6.24 -9.89
C GLU A 64 15.63 -6.45 -9.06
N PHE A 65 14.55 -5.71 -9.33
CA PHE A 65 13.42 -5.57 -8.41
C PHE A 65 12.64 -6.88 -8.22
N PHE A 66 12.37 -7.61 -9.30
CA PHE A 66 11.81 -8.95 -9.19
C PHE A 66 12.89 -10.02 -9.01
N SER A 67 14.17 -9.72 -9.28
CA SER A 67 15.18 -10.74 -9.60
C SER A 67 14.70 -11.73 -10.68
N GLY A 68 13.80 -11.28 -11.55
CA GLY A 68 13.03 -12.09 -12.51
C GLY A 68 11.70 -12.62 -11.95
N LEU A 69 10.70 -12.83 -12.83
CA LEU A 69 9.34 -13.26 -12.48
C LEU A 69 9.25 -14.55 -11.64
N ASP A 70 10.27 -15.41 -11.75
CA ASP A 70 10.34 -16.72 -11.09
C ASP A 70 11.23 -16.75 -9.85
N ALA A 71 11.87 -15.63 -9.50
CA ALA A 71 12.55 -15.53 -8.22
C ALA A 71 11.56 -15.55 -7.06
N ARG A 72 12.08 -15.99 -5.90
CA ARG A 72 11.26 -16.09 -4.69
C ARG A 72 10.97 -14.69 -4.16
N ILE A 73 9.71 -14.43 -3.90
CA ILE A 73 9.27 -13.21 -3.23
C ILE A 73 9.94 -13.07 -1.86
N GLU A 74 10.31 -11.84 -1.53
CA GLU A 74 10.79 -11.54 -0.19
C GLU A 74 9.59 -11.48 0.77
N HIS A 75 9.62 -12.35 1.78
CA HIS A 75 8.50 -12.47 2.70
C HIS A 75 8.55 -11.39 3.78
N ARG A 76 7.92 -10.24 3.49
CA ARG A 76 7.74 -9.15 4.47
C ARG A 76 6.74 -9.47 5.58
N ARG A 77 5.99 -10.59 5.47
CA ARG A 77 4.97 -11.02 6.43
C ARG A 77 5.49 -12.05 7.43
N SER A 78 4.91 -12.02 8.64
CA SER A 78 5.18 -13.02 9.69
C SER A 78 4.90 -14.45 9.19
N TRP A 79 5.62 -15.44 9.73
CA TRP A 79 5.39 -16.85 9.38
C TRP A 79 3.95 -17.31 9.68
N SER A 80 3.37 -16.83 10.78
CA SER A 80 1.98 -17.10 11.15
C SER A 80 0.99 -16.58 10.12
N ASP A 81 1.18 -15.36 9.60
CA ASP A 81 0.30 -14.79 8.59
C ASP A 81 0.40 -15.55 7.27
N ARG A 82 1.62 -15.90 6.87
CA ARG A 82 1.85 -16.70 5.65
C ARG A 82 1.16 -18.05 5.74
N ARG A 83 1.27 -18.75 6.87
CA ARG A 83 0.57 -20.03 7.08
C ARG A 83 -0.95 -19.87 7.07
N ARG A 84 -1.47 -18.77 7.62
CA ARG A 84 -2.90 -18.43 7.58
C ARG A 84 -3.38 -18.23 6.14
N LEU A 85 -2.67 -17.41 5.38
CA LEU A 85 -2.98 -17.11 3.98
C LEU A 85 -2.83 -18.34 3.09
N ALA A 86 -1.78 -19.14 3.29
CA ALA A 86 -1.60 -20.41 2.57
C ALA A 86 -2.79 -21.35 2.74
N ARG A 87 -3.29 -21.52 3.97
CA ARG A 87 -4.50 -22.32 4.23
C ARG A 87 -5.75 -21.73 3.59
N LEU A 88 -5.83 -20.41 3.47
CA LEU A 88 -6.98 -19.76 2.87
C LEU A 88 -6.99 -19.94 1.34
N PHE A 89 -5.84 -19.81 0.70
CA PHE A 89 -5.65 -20.06 -0.74
C PHE A 89 -5.87 -21.55 -1.06
N ASP A 90 -5.34 -22.46 -0.23
CA ASP A 90 -5.52 -23.90 -0.40
C ASP A 90 -7.00 -24.31 -0.39
N LYS A 91 -7.81 -23.73 0.50
CA LYS A 91 -9.27 -23.91 0.50
C LYS A 91 -9.94 -23.40 -0.79
N ALA A 92 -9.33 -22.44 -1.46
CA ALA A 92 -9.78 -21.92 -2.76
C ALA A 92 -9.21 -22.73 -3.93
N THR A 93 -8.54 -23.86 -3.66
CA THR A 93 -7.80 -24.68 -4.64
C THR A 93 -6.67 -23.93 -5.34
N LEU A 94 -6.13 -22.89 -4.68
CA LEU A 94 -5.00 -22.09 -5.16
C LEU A 94 -3.76 -22.33 -4.31
N VAL A 95 -2.59 -22.25 -4.95
CA VAL A 95 -1.32 -22.22 -4.23
C VAL A 95 -1.02 -20.79 -3.82
N TYR A 96 -0.66 -20.58 -2.55
CA TYR A 96 -0.22 -19.27 -2.12
C TYR A 96 1.10 -18.89 -2.80
N PRO A 97 1.12 -17.79 -3.58
CA PRO A 97 2.21 -17.54 -4.51
C PRO A 97 3.54 -17.32 -3.77
N GLN A 98 4.60 -17.85 -4.36
CA GLN A 98 5.99 -17.73 -3.92
C GLN A 98 6.86 -16.96 -4.91
N THR A 99 6.33 -16.63 -6.10
CA THR A 99 7.03 -15.86 -7.14
C THR A 99 6.07 -14.80 -7.70
N ALA A 100 6.61 -13.80 -8.42
CA ALA A 100 5.77 -12.81 -9.09
C ALA A 100 4.91 -13.45 -10.19
N ARG A 101 5.45 -14.42 -10.95
CA ARG A 101 4.67 -15.20 -11.92
C ARG A 101 3.50 -15.93 -11.27
N GLN A 102 3.75 -16.60 -10.15
CA GLN A 102 2.67 -17.26 -9.40
C GLN A 102 1.67 -16.25 -8.86
N THR A 103 2.12 -15.05 -8.46
CA THR A 103 1.25 -13.97 -7.99
C THR A 103 0.34 -13.49 -9.12
N ALA A 104 0.89 -13.32 -10.33
CA ALA A 104 0.12 -13.04 -11.54
C ALA A 104 -0.96 -14.11 -11.76
N TRP A 105 -0.57 -15.39 -11.86
CA TRP A 105 -1.56 -16.44 -12.11
C TRP A 105 -2.61 -16.56 -11.01
N ALA A 106 -2.22 -16.45 -9.74
CA ALA A 106 -3.17 -16.45 -8.63
C ALA A 106 -4.15 -15.27 -8.71
N GLY A 107 -3.69 -14.06 -9.04
CA GLY A 107 -4.59 -12.92 -9.20
C GLY A 107 -5.51 -13.07 -10.41
N ARG A 108 -5.07 -13.70 -11.50
CA ARG A 108 -5.95 -14.09 -12.62
C ARG A 108 -7.05 -15.04 -12.15
N ASP A 109 -6.69 -16.10 -11.45
CA ASP A 109 -7.64 -17.12 -10.99
C ASP A 109 -8.63 -16.55 -9.95
N LEU A 110 -8.22 -15.51 -9.21
CA LEU A 110 -9.06 -14.74 -8.30
C LEU A 110 -9.89 -13.64 -8.99
N GLY A 111 -9.76 -13.47 -10.31
CA GLY A 111 -10.52 -12.48 -11.09
C GLY A 111 -10.03 -11.04 -10.93
N LEU A 112 -8.81 -10.82 -10.42
CA LEU A 112 -8.22 -9.49 -10.29
C LEU A 112 -7.82 -8.91 -11.64
N TYR A 113 -7.55 -9.77 -12.62
CA TYR A 113 -7.25 -9.39 -13.99
C TYR A 113 -7.54 -10.58 -14.90
N ARG A 114 -7.76 -10.29 -16.19
CA ARG A 114 -8.04 -11.26 -17.24
C ARG A 114 -6.83 -11.39 -18.15
N PHE A 115 -6.55 -12.61 -18.59
CA PHE A 115 -5.60 -12.89 -19.66
C PHE A 115 -6.35 -13.44 -20.88
N ASP A 116 -6.29 -12.71 -21.98
CA ASP A 116 -6.78 -13.11 -23.29
C ASP A 116 -5.58 -13.68 -24.08
N PRO A 117 -5.59 -14.95 -24.54
CA PRO A 117 -4.41 -15.59 -25.10
C PRO A 117 -4.15 -15.29 -26.60
N ASP A 118 -5.11 -14.71 -27.32
CA ASP A 118 -5.01 -14.49 -28.77
C ASP A 118 -5.68 -13.17 -29.23
N PRO A 119 -4.90 -12.09 -29.47
CA PRO A 119 -3.48 -11.97 -29.11
C PRO A 119 -3.29 -11.93 -27.59
N PRO A 120 -2.12 -12.37 -27.06
CA PRO A 120 -1.80 -12.30 -25.65
C PRO A 120 -2.02 -10.89 -25.09
N ARG A 121 -2.84 -10.78 -24.04
CA ARG A 121 -3.27 -9.49 -23.51
C ARG A 121 -3.76 -9.63 -22.08
N TRP A 122 -3.21 -8.81 -21.18
CA TRP A 122 -3.68 -8.71 -19.79
C TRP A 122 -4.56 -7.48 -19.62
N ARG A 123 -5.70 -7.63 -18.94
CA ARG A 123 -6.67 -6.55 -18.72
C ARG A 123 -7.16 -6.55 -17.29
N VAL A 124 -7.28 -5.35 -16.71
CA VAL A 124 -7.90 -5.17 -15.38
C VAL A 124 -9.42 -5.00 -15.52
N PRO A 125 -10.22 -5.49 -14.56
CA PRO A 125 -11.64 -5.17 -14.49
C PRO A 125 -11.84 -3.69 -14.13
N MET A 126 -13.06 -3.20 -14.31
CA MET A 126 -13.43 -1.83 -13.93
C MET A 126 -13.41 -1.60 -12.42
N ALA A 127 -13.71 -2.65 -11.65
CA ALA A 127 -13.66 -2.67 -10.19
C ALA A 127 -13.06 -3.99 -9.74
N LEU A 128 -12.16 -3.95 -8.76
CA LEU A 128 -11.60 -5.16 -8.17
C LEU A 128 -12.63 -5.89 -7.29
N PRO A 129 -12.72 -7.23 -7.36
CA PRO A 129 -13.50 -7.98 -6.40
C PRO A 129 -12.86 -7.86 -5.01
N LEU A 130 -13.67 -7.91 -3.96
CA LEU A 130 -13.15 -7.95 -2.60
C LEU A 130 -12.51 -9.31 -2.30
N PRO A 131 -11.45 -9.37 -1.50
CA PRO A 131 -10.91 -10.65 -1.02
C PRO A 131 -11.98 -11.51 -0.34
N THR A 132 -12.91 -10.88 0.38
CA THR A 132 -14.02 -11.55 1.05
C THR A 132 -15.01 -12.16 0.06
N GLU A 133 -15.11 -11.68 -1.18
CA GLU A 133 -16.00 -12.23 -2.21
C GLU A 133 -15.43 -13.49 -2.86
N VAL A 134 -14.12 -13.51 -3.10
CA VAL A 134 -13.48 -14.58 -3.91
C VAL A 134 -12.74 -15.63 -3.09
N LEU A 135 -12.33 -15.34 -1.85
CA LEU A 135 -11.68 -16.32 -0.97
C LEU A 135 -12.69 -17.00 -0.03
N PRO A 136 -12.51 -18.31 0.26
CA PRO A 136 -13.41 -19.09 1.11
C PRO A 136 -13.19 -18.75 2.60
N MET A 137 -13.79 -17.64 3.02
CA MET A 137 -13.77 -17.14 4.39
C MET A 137 -15.08 -17.45 5.13
N THR A 138 -14.98 -17.75 6.43
CA THR A 138 -16.15 -17.84 7.32
C THR A 138 -16.77 -16.46 7.54
N PRO A 139 -18.05 -16.36 7.97
CA PRO A 139 -18.69 -15.06 8.23
C PRO A 139 -17.91 -14.19 9.22
N ARG A 140 -17.36 -14.80 10.29
CA ARG A 140 -16.52 -14.10 11.27
C ARG A 140 -15.22 -13.58 10.64
N GLN A 141 -14.60 -14.34 9.75
CA GLN A 141 -13.41 -13.87 9.03
C GLN A 141 -13.75 -12.69 8.13
N ARG A 142 -14.84 -12.78 7.35
CA ARG A 142 -15.31 -11.67 6.49
C ARG A 142 -15.52 -10.39 7.30
N GLN A 143 -16.26 -10.46 8.40
CA GLN A 143 -16.51 -9.31 9.27
C GLN A 143 -15.21 -8.64 9.77
N VAL A 144 -14.22 -9.43 10.18
CA VAL A 144 -12.91 -8.90 10.63
C VAL A 144 -12.15 -8.25 9.48
N GLU A 145 -12.17 -8.87 8.29
CA GLU A 145 -11.47 -8.35 7.12
C GLU A 145 -12.15 -7.10 6.55
N ASP A 146 -13.49 -7.04 6.55
CA ASP A 146 -14.26 -5.86 6.14
C ASP A 146 -14.05 -4.68 7.08
N ALA A 147 -14.03 -4.92 8.40
CA ALA A 147 -13.67 -3.87 9.36
C ALA A 147 -12.26 -3.33 9.08
N ARG A 148 -11.28 -4.22 8.88
CA ARG A 148 -9.91 -3.83 8.50
C ARG A 148 -9.81 -3.14 7.14
N ARG A 149 -10.72 -3.40 6.21
CA ARG A 149 -10.80 -2.72 4.93
C ARG A 149 -11.34 -1.31 5.08
N GLN A 150 -12.32 -1.09 5.96
CA GLN A 150 -12.77 0.26 6.31
C GLN A 150 -11.62 1.11 6.85
N HIS A 151 -10.71 0.49 7.62
CA HIS A 151 -9.48 1.17 8.06
C HIS A 151 -8.54 1.58 6.90
N LEU A 152 -8.58 0.91 5.74
CA LEU A 152 -7.75 1.23 4.57
C LEU A 152 -8.28 2.40 3.75
N LEU A 153 -9.57 2.75 3.88
CA LEU A 153 -10.13 3.96 3.25
C LEU A 153 -9.48 5.23 3.79
N TRP A 154 -8.84 5.14 4.96
CA TRP A 154 -8.13 6.25 5.58
C TRP A 154 -6.67 6.34 5.16
N SER A 155 -6.23 5.48 4.22
CA SER A 155 -4.87 5.51 3.66
C SER A 155 -4.65 6.71 2.73
N GLU A 156 -5.66 7.16 1.99
CA GLU A 156 -5.55 8.30 1.08
C GLU A 156 -5.39 9.63 1.83
N PRO A 157 -6.27 10.00 2.79
CA PRO A 157 -6.02 11.20 3.59
C PRO A 157 -4.77 11.07 4.47
N ALA A 158 -4.39 9.84 4.88
CA ALA A 158 -3.11 9.60 5.53
C ALA A 158 -1.91 9.89 4.62
N ALA A 159 -1.99 9.56 3.32
CA ALA A 159 -0.95 9.90 2.35
C ALA A 159 -0.82 11.43 2.21
N VAL A 160 -1.94 12.16 2.16
CA VAL A 160 -1.93 13.64 2.13
C VAL A 160 -1.28 14.23 3.38
N ILE A 161 -1.59 13.71 4.58
CA ILE A 161 -0.90 14.12 5.83
C ILE A 161 0.62 13.92 5.70
N VAL A 162 1.06 12.82 5.09
CA VAL A 162 2.49 12.52 4.91
C VAL A 162 3.14 13.45 3.89
N GLU A 163 2.46 13.77 2.80
CA GLU A 163 2.94 14.72 1.78
C GLU A 163 3.11 16.12 2.37
N VAL A 164 2.15 16.59 3.17
CA VAL A 164 2.26 17.84 3.91
C VAL A 164 3.51 17.87 4.79
N LEU A 165 3.72 16.80 5.56
CA LEU A 165 4.88 16.70 6.45
C LEU A 165 6.20 16.65 5.66
N ARG A 166 6.18 16.06 4.46
CA ARG A 166 7.33 16.09 3.55
C ARG A 166 7.59 17.51 3.05
N ASP A 167 6.57 18.24 2.65
CA ASP A 167 6.68 19.58 2.08
C ASP A 167 7.23 20.61 3.09
N VAL A 168 7.05 20.37 4.39
CA VAL A 168 7.68 21.15 5.47
C VAL A 168 9.11 20.70 5.83
N GLY A 169 9.70 19.77 5.07
CA GLY A 169 11.12 19.38 5.17
C GLY A 169 11.40 18.11 5.96
N CYS A 170 10.48 17.15 5.98
CA CYS A 170 10.64 15.86 6.68
C CYS A 170 11.10 15.96 8.16
N PRO A 171 10.35 16.67 9.01
CA PRO A 171 10.71 16.89 10.40
C PRO A 171 10.77 15.59 11.22
N GLU A 172 11.65 15.54 12.21
CA GLU A 172 11.73 14.42 13.17
C GLU A 172 10.51 14.36 14.10
N ARG A 173 9.94 15.53 14.42
CA ARG A 173 8.73 15.70 15.23
C ARG A 173 7.94 16.91 14.76
N VAL A 174 6.61 16.81 14.75
CA VAL A 174 5.72 17.94 14.47
C VAL A 174 4.70 18.09 15.58
N ARG A 175 4.55 19.30 16.09
CA ARG A 175 3.47 19.65 17.03
C ARG A 175 2.31 20.23 16.22
N THR A 176 1.12 19.70 16.43
CA THR A 176 -0.11 20.04 15.69
C THR A 176 -1.33 19.65 16.50
N SER A 177 -2.51 20.03 16.03
CA SER A 177 -3.81 19.57 16.51
C SER A 177 -4.60 18.85 15.40
N VAL A 178 -5.75 18.25 15.74
CA VAL A 178 -6.63 17.61 14.75
C VAL A 178 -7.25 18.68 13.85
N ASP A 179 -7.67 19.81 14.43
CA ASP A 179 -8.29 20.91 13.69
C ASP A 179 -7.31 21.53 12.68
N GLU A 180 -6.04 21.74 13.06
CA GLU A 180 -5.02 22.26 12.13
C GLU A 180 -4.75 21.29 10.97
N LEU A 181 -4.66 19.99 11.23
CA LEU A 181 -4.48 19.00 10.17
C LEU A 181 -5.71 18.92 9.26
N ALA A 182 -6.92 19.00 9.85
CA ALA A 182 -8.20 18.97 9.12
C ALA A 182 -8.29 20.13 8.14
N ASP A 183 -7.99 21.35 8.61
CA ASP A 183 -7.95 22.54 7.77
C ASP A 183 -6.92 22.41 6.65
N LEU A 184 -5.74 21.87 6.98
CA LEU A 184 -4.62 21.82 6.06
C LEU A 184 -4.81 20.78 4.95
N ILE A 185 -5.40 19.62 5.24
CA ILE A 185 -5.71 18.59 4.24
C ILE A 185 -7.14 18.72 3.66
N CYS A 186 -7.90 19.74 4.09
CA CYS A 186 -9.29 19.99 3.67
C CYS A 186 -10.25 18.82 3.95
N GLU A 187 -10.07 18.13 5.07
CA GLU A 187 -10.88 16.98 5.48
C GLU A 187 -11.57 17.21 6.84
N PRO A 188 -12.69 16.54 7.15
CA PRO A 188 -13.27 16.58 8.48
C PRO A 188 -12.32 16.07 9.57
N PRO A 189 -12.39 16.61 10.81
CA PRO A 189 -11.59 16.14 11.96
C PRO A 189 -11.65 14.62 12.19
N GLU A 190 -12.80 14.00 11.90
CA GLU A 190 -12.98 12.56 12.03
C GLU A 190 -12.13 11.76 11.03
N THR A 191 -12.03 12.24 9.78
CA THR A 191 -11.15 11.65 8.76
C THR A 191 -9.68 11.74 9.20
N VAL A 192 -9.28 12.87 9.79
CA VAL A 192 -7.93 13.05 10.34
C VAL A 192 -7.64 12.06 11.45
N ARG A 193 -8.53 11.91 12.44
CA ARG A 193 -8.35 10.93 13.54
C ARG A 193 -8.15 9.52 13.02
N HIS A 194 -9.01 9.12 12.10
CA HIS A 194 -8.97 7.82 11.46
C HIS A 194 -7.69 7.60 10.63
N SER A 195 -7.22 8.62 9.93
CA SER A 195 -5.98 8.58 9.14
C SER A 195 -4.74 8.52 10.05
N LEU A 196 -4.75 9.25 11.16
CA LEU A 196 -3.73 9.16 12.19
C LEU A 196 -3.75 7.80 12.88
N ALA A 197 -4.94 7.23 13.14
CA ALA A 197 -5.08 5.88 13.67
C ALA A 197 -4.50 4.84 12.70
N PHE A 198 -4.76 5.00 11.40
CA PHE A 198 -4.17 4.18 10.35
C PHE A 198 -2.64 4.25 10.34
N LEU A 199 -2.06 5.45 10.37
CA LEU A 199 -0.60 5.66 10.40
C LEU A 199 0.05 5.15 11.71
N ASN A 200 -0.67 5.21 12.83
CA ASN A 200 -0.25 4.76 14.16
C ASN A 200 -0.45 3.26 14.40
N ASP A 201 -1.07 2.55 13.46
CA ASP A 201 -1.33 1.13 13.58
C ASP A 201 -0.20 0.29 12.96
N THR A 202 0.47 -0.50 13.81
CA THR A 202 1.52 -1.45 13.40
C THR A 202 1.08 -2.52 12.40
N ARG A 203 -0.23 -2.72 12.20
CA ARG A 203 -0.81 -3.72 11.29
C ARG A 203 -0.83 -3.24 9.83
N PHE A 204 -0.70 -1.94 9.60
CA PHE A 204 -0.77 -1.32 8.28
C PHE A 204 0.54 -0.56 8.02
N GLY A 205 1.25 -0.89 6.93
CA GLY A 205 2.47 -0.16 6.48
C GLY A 205 3.68 -0.13 7.43
N GLY A 206 3.67 -0.86 8.55
CA GLY A 206 4.76 -0.84 9.53
C GLY A 206 6.00 -1.64 9.11
N HIS A 207 7.17 -1.00 9.01
CA HIS A 207 8.45 -1.68 8.90
C HIS A 207 8.83 -2.28 10.28
N LEU A 208 9.05 -3.60 10.36
CA LEU A 208 9.50 -4.32 11.56
C LEU A 208 8.59 -4.16 12.82
N GLY A 209 7.28 -4.12 12.64
CA GLY A 209 6.33 -4.06 13.77
C GLY A 209 6.29 -2.71 14.50
N ARG A 210 6.72 -1.64 13.83
CA ARG A 210 6.59 -0.25 14.29
C ARG A 210 5.55 0.47 13.42
N PRO A 211 4.77 1.41 13.98
CA PRO A 211 3.85 2.20 13.17
C PRO A 211 4.62 3.10 12.19
N MET A 212 3.95 3.52 11.13
CA MET A 212 4.48 4.49 10.16
C MET A 212 4.63 5.89 10.77
N MET A 213 3.78 6.22 11.74
CA MET A 213 3.83 7.47 12.48
C MET A 213 3.36 7.23 13.89
N ARG A 214 4.06 7.76 14.90
CA ARG A 214 3.56 7.72 16.27
C ARG A 214 2.85 9.02 16.60
N VAL A 215 1.70 8.90 17.23
CA VAL A 215 0.99 10.04 17.81
C VAL A 215 1.27 10.06 19.31
N MET A 216 1.77 11.17 19.82
CA MET A 216 2.21 11.30 21.22
C MET A 216 1.57 12.55 21.86
N THR A 217 1.11 12.44 23.09
CA THR A 217 0.68 13.62 23.87
C THR A 217 1.70 13.93 24.96
N SER A 218 1.91 15.22 25.20
CA SER A 218 2.76 15.71 26.30
C SER A 218 1.88 16.12 27.48
N PHE A 219 2.06 15.48 28.64
CA PHE A 219 1.37 15.91 29.86
C PHE A 219 2.25 16.89 30.65
N PRO A 220 1.67 17.91 31.32
CA PRO A 220 2.41 18.91 32.10
C PRO A 220 3.32 18.36 33.22
N GLN A 221 3.22 17.08 33.57
CA GLN A 221 3.97 16.44 34.66
C GLN A 221 4.60 15.07 34.29
N GLY A 222 4.78 14.74 33.00
CA GLY A 222 5.30 13.41 32.66
C GLY A 222 5.84 13.24 31.25
N ALA A 223 6.55 12.12 31.04
CA ALA A 223 7.13 11.69 29.78
C ALA A 223 6.08 11.52 28.66
N ASP A 224 6.49 11.74 27.41
CA ASP A 224 5.68 11.54 26.22
C ASP A 224 4.99 10.15 26.25
N ARG A 225 3.66 10.12 26.09
CA ARG A 225 2.89 8.88 25.99
C ARG A 225 2.31 8.74 24.61
N THR A 226 2.27 7.50 24.11
CA THR A 226 1.52 7.20 22.87
C THR A 226 0.04 7.55 23.11
N ALA A 227 -0.51 8.36 22.22
CA ALA A 227 -1.91 8.74 22.23
C ALA A 227 -2.73 7.78 21.35
N ASP A 228 -4.01 7.66 21.70
CA ASP A 228 -5.01 7.01 20.87
C ASP A 228 -5.60 8.07 19.93
N PRO A 229 -5.30 8.03 18.62
CA PRO A 229 -5.71 9.10 17.70
C PRO A 229 -7.22 9.27 17.58
N GLU A 230 -7.99 8.19 17.77
CA GLU A 230 -9.46 8.21 17.72
C GLU A 230 -10.08 8.99 18.89
N ARG A 231 -9.30 9.27 19.95
CA ARG A 231 -9.77 9.94 21.17
C ARG A 231 -9.31 11.39 21.30
N LEU A 232 -8.54 11.90 20.33
CA LEU A 232 -8.04 13.27 20.35
C LEU A 232 -9.16 14.27 20.14
N GLU A 233 -9.24 15.27 21.01
CA GLU A 233 -10.15 16.39 20.80
C GLU A 233 -9.59 17.35 19.73
N GLY A 234 -10.48 18.03 18.99
CA GLY A 234 -10.12 18.93 17.87
C GLY A 234 -8.92 19.85 18.15
N PRO A 235 -9.00 20.68 19.22
CA PRO A 235 -7.95 21.66 19.55
C PRO A 235 -6.84 21.09 20.44
N GLU A 236 -6.88 19.81 20.81
CA GLU A 236 -5.85 19.22 21.67
C GLU A 236 -4.54 19.09 20.88
N GLU A 237 -3.47 19.70 21.39
CA GLU A 237 -2.15 19.57 20.77
C GLU A 237 -1.52 18.20 21.06
N PHE A 238 -0.95 17.61 20.02
CA PHE A 238 -0.15 16.40 20.09
C PHE A 238 1.11 16.53 19.22
N GLN A 239 1.99 15.54 19.37
CA GLN A 239 3.20 15.39 18.57
C GLN A 239 3.06 14.21 17.61
N LEU A 240 3.34 14.44 16.34
CA LEU A 240 3.57 13.41 15.34
C LEU A 240 5.07 13.10 15.29
N VAL A 241 5.41 11.81 15.33
CA VAL A 241 6.78 11.31 15.19
C VAL A 241 6.80 10.36 13.97
N PRO A 242 7.18 10.86 12.79
CA PRO A 242 7.19 10.07 11.56
C PRO A 242 8.30 9.01 11.57
N ASN A 243 8.00 7.83 11.04
CA ASN A 243 9.00 6.85 10.64
C ASN A 243 9.22 7.00 9.13
N TRP A 244 10.11 7.93 8.75
CA TRP A 244 10.33 8.29 7.34
C TRP A 244 10.70 7.10 6.45
N GLN A 245 11.44 6.12 6.96
CA GLN A 245 11.76 4.90 6.21
C GLN A 245 10.50 4.06 5.89
N ALA A 246 9.61 3.89 6.88
CA ALA A 246 8.36 3.16 6.66
C ALA A 246 7.38 3.93 5.75
N LEU A 247 7.34 5.25 5.89
CA LEU A 247 6.54 6.14 5.03
C LEU A 247 7.04 6.11 3.59
N ALA A 248 8.36 6.15 3.36
CA ALA A 248 8.98 6.02 2.05
C ALA A 248 8.61 4.70 1.38
N ALA A 249 8.72 3.60 2.13
CA ALA A 249 8.42 2.27 1.61
C ALA A 249 6.93 2.08 1.28
N THR A 250 6.03 2.81 1.96
CA THR A 250 4.58 2.67 1.79
C THR A 250 4.02 3.61 0.73
N TYR A 251 4.45 4.88 0.74
CA TYR A 251 3.90 5.93 -0.13
C TYR A 251 4.88 6.39 -1.22
N GLY A 252 6.09 5.83 -1.30
CA GLY A 252 7.10 6.25 -2.27
C GLY A 252 7.69 7.63 -2.00
N THR A 253 7.50 8.19 -0.81
CA THR A 253 7.65 9.62 -0.53
C THR A 253 9.06 10.11 -0.19
N VAL A 254 10.09 9.25 -0.09
CA VAL A 254 11.38 9.65 0.53
C VAL A 254 12.63 8.91 -0.01
N TRP A 255 12.79 8.76 -1.33
CA TRP A 255 14.12 8.33 -1.82
C TRP A 255 15.16 9.44 -1.66
N GLU A 256 14.86 10.64 -2.15
CA GLU A 256 15.79 11.79 -2.22
C GLU A 256 16.27 12.30 -0.85
N LEU A 257 15.49 12.09 0.21
CA LEU A 257 15.80 12.58 1.57
C LEU A 257 16.46 11.52 2.46
N THR A 258 16.37 10.23 2.12
CA THR A 258 17.13 9.17 2.81
C THR A 258 18.52 8.95 2.22
N HIS A 259 18.78 9.50 1.02
CA HIS A 259 20.07 9.44 0.30
C HIS A 259 20.45 10.83 -0.28
N PRO A 260 20.68 11.85 0.56
CA PRO A 260 21.00 13.19 0.07
C PRO A 260 22.36 13.18 -0.65
N GLY A 261 22.35 13.42 -1.97
CA GLY A 261 23.56 13.54 -2.80
C GLY A 261 24.00 12.27 -3.54
N GLU A 262 23.20 11.20 -3.51
CA GLU A 262 23.39 10.09 -4.44
C GLU A 262 22.59 10.36 -5.72
N ASP A 263 23.27 10.86 -6.77
CA ASP A 263 22.71 10.88 -8.11
C ASP A 263 22.51 9.43 -8.58
N TRP A 264 21.34 9.15 -9.14
CA TRP A 264 20.94 7.84 -9.67
C TRP A 264 21.84 7.34 -10.83
N LEU A 265 22.79 8.16 -11.26
CA LEU A 265 23.75 7.93 -12.32
C LEU A 265 25.15 7.83 -11.72
N ASP A 266 25.47 6.68 -11.13
CA ASP A 266 26.80 6.06 -11.21
C ASP A 266 26.88 4.88 -10.24
N ARG A 267 26.53 3.69 -10.74
CA ARG A 267 27.36 2.48 -10.57
C ARG A 267 26.81 1.35 -11.46
N ALA A 268 27.76 0.80 -12.20
CA ALA A 268 27.66 -0.26 -13.21
C ALA A 268 27.31 -1.63 -12.64
#